data_AF-A0A5B7ES24-F1
#
_entry.id   AF-A0A5B7ES24-F1
#
_cell.length_a   1.000
_cell.length_b   1.000
_cell.length_c   1.000
_cell.angle_alpha   90.00
_cell.angle_beta   90.00
_cell.angle_gamma   90.00
#
_symmetry.space_group_name_H-M   'P 1'
#
loop_
_entity.id
_entity.type
_entity.pdbx_description
1 polymer ?
#
loop_
_entity_poly.entity_id
_entity_poly.type
_entity_poly.pdbx_seq_one_letter_code
_entity_poly.pdbx_strand_id
1 'polypeptide(L)'
;MKHTNWLWGKADWAGFREALRTTPWHTILVGDVDNQVNSFTNIILTLQELYVPNHTFMVKPFDQEWFGYECRTAADEKSKAWKRYK
;
A
#
# COMPACT_ATOMS: atom_id res chain seq x y z
N MET A 1 9.21 2.26 -12.64
CA MET A 1 7.95 2.72 -12.00
C MET A 1 7.85 2.06 -10.62
N LYS A 2 7.35 2.77 -9.60
CA LYS A 2 7.16 2.21 -8.25
C LYS A 2 5.79 1.51 -8.22
N HIS A 3 5.77 0.23 -7.86
CA HIS A 3 4.54 -0.56 -7.75
C HIS A 3 4.34 -1.01 -6.30
N THR A 4 3.14 -0.80 -5.76
CA THR A 4 2.78 -1.17 -4.39
C THR A 4 1.80 -2.33 -4.43
N ASN A 5 2.20 -3.46 -3.87
CA ASN A 5 1.33 -4.61 -3.67
C ASN A 5 0.73 -4.56 -2.27
N TRP A 6 -0.59 -4.43 -2.18
CA TRP A 6 -1.33 -4.37 -0.92
C TRP A 6 -1.80 -5.76 -0.50
N LEU A 7 -1.42 -6.18 0.70
CA LEU A 7 -1.72 -7.51 1.24
C LEU A 7 -3.04 -7.49 2.01
N TRP A 8 -4.14 -7.28 1.30
CA TRP A 8 -5.49 -7.17 1.90
C TRP A 8 -5.90 -8.39 2.76
N GLY A 9 -5.43 -9.59 2.40
CA GLY A 9 -5.67 -10.80 3.21
C GLY A 9 -4.94 -10.83 4.56
N LYS A 10 -3.99 -9.92 4.78
CA LYS A 10 -3.22 -9.77 6.04
C LYS A 10 -3.53 -8.45 6.76
N ALA A 11 -4.53 -7.71 6.30
CA ALA A 11 -4.88 -6.44 6.92
C ALA A 11 -5.42 -6.62 8.34
N ASP A 12 -5.08 -5.68 9.23
CA ASP A 12 -5.73 -5.57 10.53
C ASP A 12 -7.09 -4.89 10.35
N TRP A 13 -8.07 -5.70 9.97
CA TRP A 13 -9.44 -5.24 9.77
C TRP A 13 -10.13 -4.81 11.07
N ALA A 14 -9.70 -5.32 12.22
CA ALA A 14 -10.27 -4.92 13.50
C ALA A 14 -9.81 -3.51 13.85
N GLY A 15 -8.51 -3.24 13.79
CA GLY A 15 -7.94 -1.91 13.98
C GLY A 15 -8.47 -0.89 12.97
N PHE A 16 -8.54 -1.25 11.69
CA PHE A 16 -9.09 -0.36 10.65
C PHE A 16 -10.54 0.03 10.93
N ARG A 17 -11.41 -0.94 11.26
CA ARG A 17 -12.82 -0.66 11.58
C ARG A 17 -12.97 0.17 12.84
N GLU A 18 -12.16 -0.08 13.87
CA GLU A 18 -12.20 0.70 15.10
C GLU A 18 -11.74 2.14 14.88
N ALA A 19 -10.71 2.35 14.07
CA ALA A 19 -10.27 3.68 13.68
C ALA A 19 -11.37 4.44 12.92
N LEU A 20 -12.06 3.78 11.96
CA LEU A 20 -13.22 4.39 11.29
C LEU A 20 -14.34 4.74 12.27
N ARG A 21 -14.62 3.86 13.24
CA ARG A 21 -15.68 4.06 14.23
C ARG A 21 -15.40 5.24 15.16
N THR A 22 -14.13 5.43 15.52
CA THR A 22 -13.68 6.47 16.46
C THR A 22 -13.36 7.80 15.78
N THR A 23 -13.27 7.82 14.45
CA THR A 23 -13.04 9.03 13.67
C THR A 23 -14.19 10.03 13.86
N PRO A 24 -13.92 11.30 14.23
CA PRO A 24 -14.95 12.31 14.45
C PRO A 24 -15.48 12.87 13.12
N TRP A 25 -16.27 12.09 12.39
CA TRP A 25 -16.75 12.45 11.05
C TRP A 25 -17.47 13.80 10.98
N HIS A 26 -18.20 14.16 12.04
CA HIS A 26 -18.93 15.41 12.12
C HIS A 26 -18.05 16.67 12.14
N THR A 27 -16.79 16.56 12.57
CA THR A 27 -15.83 17.68 12.56
C THR A 27 -14.99 17.72 11.28
N ILE A 28 -14.92 16.60 10.57
CA ILE A 28 -14.06 16.40 9.41
C ILE A 28 -14.83 16.64 8.10
N LEU A 29 -16.07 16.13 8.02
CA LEU A 29 -16.92 16.25 6.84
C LEU A 29 -17.67 17.58 6.87
N VAL A 30 -16.92 18.67 6.74
CA VAL A 30 -17.42 20.05 6.77
C VAL A 30 -17.08 20.75 5.45
N GLY A 31 -17.94 21.69 5.03
CA GLY A 31 -17.78 22.43 3.78
C GLY A 31 -18.61 21.84 2.64
N ASP A 32 -18.23 22.14 1.40
CA ASP A 32 -18.87 21.57 0.21
C ASP A 32 -18.52 20.09 0.02
N VAL A 33 -19.23 19.45 -0.91
CA VAL A 33 -19.12 18.02 -1.19
C VAL A 33 -17.70 17.63 -1.63
N ASP A 34 -17.03 18.44 -2.44
CA ASP A 34 -15.69 18.10 -2.95
C ASP A 34 -14.66 18.09 -1.82
N ASN A 35 -14.74 19.07 -0.92
CA ASN A 35 -13.91 19.13 0.27
C ASN A 35 -14.18 17.96 1.22
N GLN A 36 -15.44 17.56 1.39
CA GLN A 36 -15.80 16.39 2.19
C GLN A 36 -15.26 15.09 1.58
N VAL A 37 -15.42 14.90 0.27
CA VAL A 37 -14.92 13.72 -0.45
C VAL A 37 -13.40 13.63 -0.37
N ASN A 38 -12.69 14.75 -0.55
CA ASN A 38 -11.24 14.80 -0.41
C ASN A 38 -10.80 14.43 1.02
N SER A 39 -11.45 14.99 2.04
CA SER A 39 -11.13 14.73 3.44
C SER A 39 -11.38 13.27 3.80
N PHE A 40 -12.53 12.73 3.38
CA PHE A 40 -12.86 11.32 3.55
C PHE A 40 -11.83 10.42 2.88
N THR A 41 -11.51 10.67 1.61
CA THR A 41 -10.56 9.86 0.83
C THR A 41 -9.17 9.86 1.47
N ASN A 42 -8.69 11.02 1.91
CA ASN A 42 -7.39 11.13 2.58
C ASN A 42 -7.32 10.32 3.87
N ILE A 43 -8.41 10.30 4.65
CA ILE A 43 -8.48 9.48 5.86
C ILE A 43 -8.46 8.00 5.50
N ILE A 44 -9.25 7.55 4.52
CA ILE A 44 -9.26 6.16 4.10
C ILE A 44 -7.87 5.72 3.62
N LEU A 45 -7.18 6.53 2.81
CA LEU A 45 -5.82 6.22 2.35
C LEU A 45 -4.82 6.16 3.50
N THR A 46 -4.91 7.07 4.46
CA THR A 46 -4.05 7.07 5.67
C THR A 46 -4.27 5.81 6.50
N LEU A 47 -5.54 5.44 6.74
CA LEU A 47 -5.87 4.23 7.48
C LEU A 47 -5.44 2.97 6.71
N GLN A 48 -5.55 2.98 5.38
CA GLN A 48 -5.07 1.88 4.55
C GLN A 48 -3.56 1.69 4.73
N GLU A 49 -2.77 2.77 4.69
CA GLU A 49 -1.33 2.72 4.93
C GLU A 49 -0.96 2.19 6.33
N LEU A 50 -1.78 2.50 7.34
CA LEU A 50 -1.54 2.09 8.73
C LEU A 50 -1.88 0.62 8.99
N TYR A 51 -3.00 0.13 8.46
CA TYR A 51 -3.56 -1.18 8.83
C TYR A 51 -3.46 -2.24 7.73
N VAL A 52 -3.10 -1.88 6.50
CA VAL A 52 -2.93 -2.84 5.39
C VAL A 52 -1.44 -2.95 5.08
N PRO A 53 -0.80 -4.08 5.42
CA PRO A 53 0.60 -4.31 5.05
C PRO A 53 0.77 -4.22 3.54
N ASN A 54 1.86 -3.62 3.09
CA ASN A 54 2.18 -3.50 1.68
C ASN A 54 3.66 -3.76 1.40
N HIS A 55 3.94 -4.19 0.17
CA HIS A 55 5.28 -4.29 -0.36
C HIS A 55 5.41 -3.37 -1.54
N THR A 56 6.40 -2.48 -1.49
CA THR A 56 6.71 -1.63 -2.62
C THR A 56 8.00 -2.08 -3.30
N PHE A 57 7.96 -2.20 -4.63
CA PHE A 57 9.10 -2.57 -5.44
C PHE A 57 9.19 -1.77 -6.74
N MET A 58 10.38 -1.77 -7.33
CA MET A 58 10.63 -1.14 -8.61
C MET A 58 10.33 -2.13 -9.74
N VAL A 59 9.39 -1.74 -10.59
CA VAL A 59 9.07 -2.41 -11.84
C VAL A 59 9.89 -1.77 -12.96
N LYS A 60 10.59 -2.61 -13.72
CA LYS A 60 11.33 -2.25 -14.92
C LYS A 60 10.37 -2.20 -16.12
N PRO A 61 10.66 -1.39 -17.14
CA PRO A 61 9.76 -1.21 -18.29
C PRO A 61 9.39 -2.50 -19.04
N PHE A 62 10.23 -3.53 -18.96
CA PHE A 62 10.05 -4.82 -19.66
C PHE A 62 9.69 -5.97 -18.72
N ASP A 63 9.40 -5.68 -17.45
CA ASP A 63 8.86 -6.71 -16.57
C ASP A 63 7.47 -7.12 -17.04
N GLN A 64 7.19 -8.41 -16.92
CA GLN A 64 5.86 -8.94 -17.19
C GLN A 64 4.92 -8.61 -16.02
N GLU A 65 3.61 -8.52 -16.29
CA GLU A 65 2.60 -8.20 -15.27
C GLU A 65 2.53 -9.24 -14.15
N TRP A 66 2.83 -10.50 -14.46
CA TRP A 66 2.92 -11.58 -13.46
C TRP A 66 4.23 -11.54 -12.64
N PHE A 67 5.19 -10.68 -12.99
CA PHE A 67 6.46 -10.54 -12.29
C PHE A 67 6.28 -9.69 -11.02
N GLY A 68 5.74 -10.34 -9.99
CA GLY A 68 5.42 -9.72 -8.71
C GLY A 68 6.62 -9.49 -7.78
N TYR A 69 6.32 -9.04 -6.57
CA TYR A 69 7.29 -8.71 -5.52
C TYR A 69 8.26 -9.88 -5.23
N GLU A 70 7.73 -11.08 -5.01
CA GLU A 70 8.55 -12.27 -4.69
C GLU A 70 9.53 -12.61 -5.82
N CYS A 71 9.07 -12.53 -7.08
CA CYS A 71 9.92 -12.76 -8.24
C CYS A 71 11.04 -11.71 -8.34
N ARG A 72 10.73 -10.44 -8.04
CA ARG A 72 11.73 -9.36 -7.98
C ARG A 72 12.76 -9.62 -6.89
N THR A 73 12.33 -9.95 -5.68
CA THR A 73 13.22 -10.24 -4.55
C THR A 73 14.17 -11.39 -4.90
N ALA A 74 13.64 -12.51 -5.42
CA ALA A 74 14.44 -13.67 -5.81
C ALA A 74 15.45 -13.34 -6.93
N ALA A 75 15.04 -12.55 -7.93
CA ALA A 75 15.94 -12.14 -9.01
C ALA A 75 17.09 -11.24 -8.52
N ASP A 76 16.80 -10.32 -7.59
CA ASP A 76 17.80 -9.43 -7.01
C ASP A 76 18.78 -10.20 -6.12
N GLU A 77 18.29 -11.17 -5.34
CA GLU A 77 19.13 -12.08 -4.54
C GLU A 77 20.05 -12.92 -5.42
N LYS A 78 19.52 -13.52 -6.51
CA LYS A 78 20.32 -14.25 -7.50
C LYS A 78 21.44 -13.37 -8.08
N SER A 79 21.11 -12.13 -8.45
CA SER A 79 22.08 -11.18 -8.99
C SER A 79 23.16 -10.81 -7.96
N LYS A 80 22.78 -10.57 -6.70
CA LYS A 80 23.72 -10.29 -5.60
C LYS A 80 24.63 -11.49 -5.33
N ALA A 81 24.08 -12.71 -5.28
CA ALA A 81 24.85 -13.93 -5.08
C ALA A 81 25.90 -14.13 -6.18
N TRP A 82 25.50 -13.94 -7.45
CA TRP A 82 26.42 -14.02 -8.59
C TRP A 82 27.57 -13.00 -8.49
N LYS A 83 27.27 -11.76 -8.12
CA LYS A 83 28.28 -10.70 -7.93
C LYS A 83 29.25 -10.97 -6.77
N ARG A 84 28.84 -11.75 -5.76
CA ARG A 84 29.72 -12.14 -4.65
C ARG A 84 30.64 -13.31 -4.99
N TYR A 85 30.19 -14.19 -5.89
CA TYR A 85 30.96 -15.34 -6.35
C TYR A 85 32.07 -14.95 -7.33
N LYS A 86 31.81 -13.96 -8.19
CA LYS A 86 32.76 -13.45 -9.19
C LYS A 86 33.72 -12.43 -8.59
#